data_AF-A0A952UIU5-F1
#
_entry.id   AF-A0A952UIU5-F1
#
_cell.length_a   1.000
_cell.length_b   1.000
_cell.length_c   1.000
_cell.angle_alpha   90.00
_cell.angle_beta   90.00
_cell.angle_gamma   90.00
#
_symmetry.space_group_name_H-M   'P 1'
#
loop_
_entity.id
_entity.type
_entity.pdbx_description
1 polymer ?
#
loop_
_entity_poly.entity_id
_entity_poly.type
_entity_poly.pdbx_seq_one_letter_code
_entity_poly.pdbx_strand_id
1 'polypeptide(L)'
;MERAPLIPTQSNRNRHALSFPTPAGTGLSVTIDSITLTLPVPPSINHQYATVNGRRLLSAKGRTYKDFVGQQIVVALAQSPHRATLRQTLQQASLSLSIHFFFASALRRDTDGGLKIAQDALCEGLGLNDNRVVETHLYKHQDRDNPRMEIRLSVAPSTAPDPFFPASLKAQVAVIPKPPIDNGQDR
;
A
#
# COMPACT_ATOMS: atom_id res chain seq x y z
N MET A 1 35.79 46.03 -26.32
CA MET A 1 34.53 45.35 -26.70
C MET A 1 34.44 44.07 -25.89
N GLU A 2 33.86 44.15 -24.69
CA GLU A 2 33.83 43.05 -23.73
C GLU A 2 32.42 42.47 -23.70
N ARG A 3 32.28 41.18 -24.02
CA ARG A 3 31.00 40.45 -24.01
C ARG A 3 30.74 39.92 -22.59
N ALA A 4 29.75 40.48 -21.90
CA ALA A 4 29.24 39.93 -20.65
C ALA A 4 28.56 38.56 -20.89
N PRO A 5 28.75 37.55 -20.02
CA PRO A 5 28.03 36.29 -20.14
C PRO A 5 26.60 36.42 -19.57
N LEU A 6 25.64 36.01 -20.39
CA LEU A 6 24.22 35.87 -20.02
C LEU A 6 24.07 34.72 -19.01
N ILE A 7 23.82 35.06 -17.75
CA ILE A 7 23.41 34.11 -16.71
C ILE A 7 21.97 33.65 -17.05
N PRO A 8 21.69 32.33 -17.17
CA PRO A 8 20.32 31.87 -17.31
C PRO A 8 19.59 32.13 -15.99
N THR A 9 18.59 33.01 -16.03
CA THR A 9 17.64 33.23 -14.94
C THR A 9 16.97 31.90 -14.57
N GLN A 10 17.33 31.35 -13.40
CA GLN A 10 16.58 30.24 -12.82
C GLN A 10 15.15 30.72 -12.60
N SER A 11 14.21 30.11 -13.33
CA SER A 11 12.79 30.37 -13.10
C SER A 11 12.46 29.85 -11.70
N ASN A 12 12.31 30.78 -10.76
CA ASN A 12 11.82 30.53 -9.42
C ASN A 12 10.33 30.18 -9.50
N ARG A 13 10.01 28.98 -10.03
CA ARG A 13 8.68 28.40 -9.92
C ARG A 13 8.56 27.95 -8.48
N ASN A 14 7.98 28.85 -7.68
CA ASN A 14 7.52 28.64 -6.32
C ASN A 14 6.69 27.33 -6.29
N ARG A 15 7.36 26.20 -6.01
CA ARG A 15 6.72 24.92 -5.76
C ARG A 15 6.10 25.08 -4.38
N HIS A 16 4.89 25.61 -4.29
CA HIS A 16 4.05 25.34 -3.14
C HIS A 16 3.96 23.82 -3.05
N ALA A 17 4.78 23.23 -2.18
CA ALA A 17 4.79 21.80 -1.96
C ALA A 17 3.37 21.44 -1.56
N LEU A 18 2.70 20.63 -2.38
CA LEU A 18 1.38 20.11 -2.05
C LEU A 18 1.59 19.15 -0.87
N SER A 19 1.51 19.69 0.36
CA SER A 19 1.63 18.90 1.57
C SER A 19 0.29 18.22 1.86
N PHE A 20 0.31 16.90 2.07
CA PHE A 20 -0.83 16.22 2.65
C PHE A 20 -0.79 16.38 4.17
N PRO A 21 -1.93 16.70 4.83
CA PRO A 21 -1.98 16.72 6.28
C PRO A 21 -1.72 15.30 6.81
N THR A 22 -0.77 15.16 7.72
CA THR A 22 -0.55 13.90 8.43
C THR A 22 -1.67 13.72 9.46
N PRO A 23 -2.49 12.65 9.37
CA PRO A 23 -3.56 12.41 10.34
C PRO A 23 -2.99 12.11 11.75
N ALA A 24 -3.74 12.50 12.79
CA ALA A 24 -3.31 12.35 14.18
C ALA A 24 -3.62 10.95 14.72
N GLY A 25 -2.57 10.17 15.06
CA GLY A 25 -2.62 8.78 15.57
C GLY A 25 -3.31 7.78 14.61
N THR A 26 -3.21 6.46 14.73
CA THR A 26 -2.08 5.55 14.97
C THR A 26 -2.25 4.43 13.93
N GLY A 27 -1.22 3.62 13.65
CA GLY A 27 -1.44 2.32 13.02
C GLY A 27 -0.46 1.96 11.91
N LEU A 28 0.83 2.25 12.09
CA LEU A 28 1.85 1.55 11.33
C LEU A 28 2.07 0.20 12.00
N SER A 29 1.67 -0.87 11.33
CA SER A 29 1.93 -2.23 11.78
C SER A 29 2.37 -3.07 10.60
N VAL A 30 3.41 -3.86 10.80
CA VAL A 30 4.02 -4.71 9.77
C VAL A 30 4.25 -6.07 10.39
N THR A 31 3.49 -7.06 9.94
CA THR A 31 3.66 -8.48 10.28
C THR A 31 4.36 -9.21 9.14
N ILE A 32 4.51 -10.54 9.25
CA ILE A 32 5.09 -11.37 8.19
C ILE A 32 4.20 -11.52 6.93
N ASP A 33 2.93 -11.16 7.05
CA ASP A 33 1.87 -11.42 6.08
C ASP A 33 0.92 -10.23 5.84
N SER A 34 1.12 -9.11 6.55
CA SER A 34 0.32 -7.91 6.37
C SER A 34 1.05 -6.61 6.71
N ILE A 35 0.56 -5.52 6.12
CA ILE A 35 0.96 -4.15 6.42
C ILE A 35 -0.29 -3.28 6.59
N THR A 36 -0.31 -2.49 7.66
CA THR A 36 -1.34 -1.49 7.95
C THR A 36 -0.70 -0.11 7.97
N LEU A 37 -1.35 0.86 7.33
CA LEU A 37 -0.91 2.26 7.28
C LEU A 37 -2.11 3.19 7.51
N THR A 38 -1.86 4.31 8.17
CA THR A 38 -2.79 5.44 8.24
C THR A 38 -2.29 6.55 7.33
N LEU A 39 -3.10 6.92 6.35
CA LEU A 39 -2.76 7.80 5.24
C LEU A 39 -3.76 8.96 5.15
N PRO A 40 -3.41 10.08 4.51
CA PRO A 40 -4.37 11.10 4.15
C PRO A 40 -5.40 10.55 3.15
N VAL A 41 -6.61 11.09 3.18
CA VAL A 41 -7.62 10.80 2.16
C VAL A 41 -7.06 11.18 0.77
N PRO A 42 -7.09 10.28 -0.24
CA PRO A 42 -6.59 10.58 -1.58
C PRO A 42 -7.23 11.83 -2.21
N PRO A 43 -6.59 12.51 -3.18
CA PRO A 43 -7.25 13.55 -3.98
C PRO A 43 -8.50 12.99 -4.69
N SER A 44 -9.49 13.82 -5.02
CA SER A 44 -10.68 13.35 -5.77
C SER A 44 -10.32 13.00 -7.21
N ILE A 45 -11.12 12.17 -7.88
CA ILE A 45 -10.89 11.73 -9.27
C ILE A 45 -10.56 12.92 -10.18
N ASN A 46 -11.33 14.02 -10.06
CA ASN A 46 -11.15 15.26 -10.82
C ASN A 46 -9.78 15.92 -10.59
N HIS A 47 -9.15 15.66 -9.45
CA HIS A 47 -7.81 16.15 -9.12
C HIS A 47 -6.72 15.08 -9.25
N GLN A 48 -7.05 13.82 -9.53
CA GLN A 48 -6.07 12.74 -9.70
C GLN A 48 -5.44 12.76 -11.09
N TYR A 49 -6.19 13.16 -12.11
CA TYR A 49 -5.75 13.11 -13.50
C TYR A 49 -5.90 14.46 -14.18
N ALA A 50 -5.05 14.71 -15.18
CA ALA A 50 -5.13 15.85 -16.06
C ALA A 50 -5.08 15.37 -17.52
N THR A 51 -5.75 16.10 -18.41
CA THR A 51 -5.65 15.87 -19.85
C THR A 51 -4.61 16.81 -20.44
N VAL A 52 -3.57 16.26 -21.05
CA VAL A 52 -2.49 17.00 -21.72
C VAL A 52 -2.33 16.42 -23.12
N ASN A 53 -2.44 17.26 -24.15
CA ASN A 53 -2.36 16.84 -25.56
C ASN A 53 -3.29 15.65 -25.89
N GLY A 54 -4.53 15.67 -25.37
CA GLY A 54 -5.52 14.61 -25.57
C GLY A 54 -5.24 13.30 -24.80
N ARG A 55 -4.18 13.24 -23.98
CA ARG A 55 -3.84 12.06 -23.17
C ARG A 55 -4.15 12.32 -21.70
N ARG A 56 -4.74 11.32 -21.03
CA ARG A 56 -4.97 11.36 -19.58
C ARG A 56 -3.71 10.92 -18.85
N LEU A 57 -3.17 11.80 -18.02
CA LEU A 57 -1.97 11.58 -17.23
C LEU A 57 -2.27 11.81 -15.75
N LEU A 58 -1.46 11.22 -14.87
CA LEU A 58 -1.54 11.54 -13.45
C LEU A 58 -1.27 13.04 -13.25
N SER A 59 -2.08 13.70 -12.45
CA SER A 59 -1.89 15.10 -12.12
C SER A 59 -0.68 15.29 -11.19
N ALA A 60 -0.25 16.54 -10.98
CA ALA A 60 0.75 16.83 -9.96
C ALA A 60 0.30 16.37 -8.56
N LYS A 61 -0.96 16.62 -8.20
CA LYS A 61 -1.53 16.21 -6.91
C LYS A 61 -1.62 14.69 -6.76
N GLY A 62 -1.93 13.99 -7.85
CA GLY A 62 -1.91 12.53 -7.91
C GLY A 62 -0.50 11.98 -7.71
N ARG A 63 0.50 12.53 -8.39
CA ARG A 63 1.92 12.15 -8.20
C ARG A 63 2.38 12.37 -6.77
N THR A 64 2.15 13.56 -6.22
CA THR A 64 2.55 13.85 -4.83
C THR A 64 1.87 12.93 -3.82
N TYR A 65 0.63 12.49 -4.08
CA TYR A 65 -0.03 11.50 -3.25
C TYR A 65 0.69 10.16 -3.29
N LYS A 66 1.03 9.65 -4.49
CA LYS A 66 1.77 8.40 -4.65
C LYS A 66 3.15 8.47 -3.99
N ASP A 67 3.87 9.58 -4.18
CA ASP A 67 5.18 9.81 -3.56
C ASP A 67 5.08 9.78 -2.02
N PHE A 68 4.05 10.43 -1.46
CA PHE A 68 3.81 10.41 -0.01
C PHE A 68 3.56 8.99 0.50
N VAL A 69 2.69 8.23 -0.16
CA VAL A 69 2.40 6.84 0.22
C VAL A 69 3.65 5.97 0.14
N GLY A 70 4.45 6.11 -0.92
CA GLY A 70 5.73 5.43 -1.06
C GLY A 70 6.69 5.73 0.10
N GLN A 71 6.79 6.98 0.52
CA GLN A 71 7.60 7.37 1.69
C GLN A 71 7.09 6.72 2.98
N GLN A 72 5.77 6.69 3.21
CA GLN A 72 5.19 6.03 4.39
C GLN A 72 5.50 4.53 4.42
N ILE A 73 5.46 3.87 3.26
CA ILE A 73 5.81 2.44 3.13
C ILE A 73 7.31 2.22 3.43
N VAL A 74 8.19 3.07 2.91
CA VAL A 74 9.64 2.98 3.18
C VAL A 74 9.91 3.12 4.68
N VAL A 75 9.30 4.11 5.34
CA VAL A 75 9.42 4.30 6.79
C VAL A 75 8.90 3.08 7.54
N ALA A 76 7.74 2.53 7.14
CA ALA A 76 7.15 1.36 7.78
C ALA A 76 8.04 0.12 7.71
N LEU A 77 8.59 -0.15 6.53
CA LEU A 77 9.46 -1.31 6.32
C LEU A 77 10.82 -1.14 6.98
N ALA A 78 11.35 0.08 7.07
CA ALA A 78 12.61 0.35 7.76
C ALA A 78 12.52 0.02 9.26
N GLN A 79 11.37 0.32 9.87
CA GLN A 79 11.10 0.12 11.30
C GLN A 79 10.72 -1.32 11.68
N SER A 80 10.47 -2.20 10.70
CA SER A 80 10.00 -3.57 10.97
C SER A 80 11.10 -4.63 10.77
N PRO A 81 11.23 -5.60 11.69
CA PRO A 81 12.08 -6.78 11.48
C PRO A 81 11.49 -7.73 10.43
N HIS A 82 10.18 -7.65 10.15
CA HIS A 82 9.49 -8.55 9.23
C HIS A 82 9.57 -8.12 7.76
N ARG A 83 10.26 -7.01 7.44
CA ARG A 83 10.24 -6.40 6.10
C ARG A 83 10.57 -7.36 4.95
N ALA A 84 11.54 -8.25 5.14
CA ALA A 84 12.01 -9.18 4.11
C ALA A 84 10.99 -10.30 3.89
N THR A 85 10.56 -10.93 4.99
CA THR A 85 9.54 -11.97 4.99
C THR A 85 8.23 -11.44 4.41
N LEU A 86 7.77 -10.27 4.83
CA LEU A 86 6.55 -9.65 4.31
C LEU A 86 6.62 -9.48 2.79
N ARG A 87 7.70 -8.89 2.26
CA ARG A 87 7.84 -8.68 0.81
C ARG A 87 7.76 -10.00 0.05
N GLN A 88 8.47 -11.02 0.52
CA GLN A 88 8.43 -12.35 -0.09
C GLN A 88 7.03 -12.95 -0.04
N THR A 89 6.37 -12.92 1.12
CA THR A 89 5.01 -13.44 1.32
C THR A 89 4.03 -12.76 0.37
N LEU A 90 3.99 -11.43 0.35
CA LEU A 90 3.05 -10.68 -0.49
C LEU A 90 3.32 -10.87 -2.00
N GLN A 91 4.57 -11.08 -2.40
CA GLN A 91 4.94 -11.36 -3.80
C GLN A 91 4.53 -12.75 -4.27
N GLN A 92 4.17 -13.67 -3.36
CA GLN A 92 3.83 -15.05 -3.69
C GLN A 92 2.37 -15.37 -3.44
N ALA A 93 1.63 -14.49 -2.77
CA ALA A 93 0.24 -14.71 -2.38
C ALA A 93 -0.78 -13.99 -3.26
N SER A 94 -2.00 -14.49 -3.26
CA SER A 94 -3.22 -13.71 -3.45
C SER A 94 -3.41 -12.76 -2.28
N LEU A 95 -3.86 -11.54 -2.56
CA LEU A 95 -3.88 -10.44 -1.60
C LEU A 95 -5.31 -9.95 -1.34
N SER A 96 -5.54 -9.55 -0.10
CA SER A 96 -6.75 -8.89 0.37
C SER A 96 -6.42 -7.44 0.76
N LEU A 97 -7.18 -6.51 0.20
CA LEU A 97 -7.04 -5.08 0.43
C LEU A 97 -8.25 -4.54 1.19
N SER A 98 -8.06 -4.09 2.42
CA SER A 98 -9.10 -3.39 3.19
C SER A 98 -8.78 -1.91 3.29
N ILE A 99 -9.75 -1.06 2.96
CA ILE A 99 -9.63 0.39 3.06
C ILE A 99 -10.82 0.96 3.84
N HIS A 100 -10.52 1.65 4.93
CA HIS A 100 -11.46 2.43 5.69
C HIS A 100 -11.24 3.91 5.39
N PHE A 101 -12.19 4.54 4.71
CA PHE A 101 -12.19 5.98 4.48
C PHE A 101 -12.93 6.71 5.60
N PHE A 102 -12.25 7.63 6.27
CA PHE A 102 -12.85 8.54 7.25
C PHE A 102 -12.91 9.94 6.61
N PHE A 103 -14.08 10.29 6.08
CA PHE A 103 -14.28 11.57 5.41
C PHE A 103 -14.72 12.66 6.37
N ALA A 104 -14.34 13.91 6.08
CA ALA A 104 -14.83 15.05 6.85
C ALA A 104 -16.35 15.28 6.69
N SER A 105 -16.96 14.75 5.62
CA SER A 105 -18.39 14.84 5.33
C SER A 105 -18.85 13.59 4.59
N ALA A 106 -19.98 13.00 5.01
CA ALA A 106 -20.56 11.80 4.40
C ALA A 106 -21.01 11.98 2.94
N LEU A 107 -21.35 13.20 2.51
CA LEU A 107 -22.04 13.42 1.22
C LEU A 107 -21.11 13.72 0.04
N ARG A 108 -19.83 14.03 0.30
CA ARG A 108 -18.99 14.65 -0.74
C ARG A 108 -18.20 13.69 -1.62
N ARG A 109 -18.02 12.43 -1.19
CA ARG A 109 -17.08 11.51 -1.85
C ARG A 109 -17.55 10.06 -1.77
N ASP A 110 -17.34 9.37 -2.88
CA ASP A 110 -17.48 7.93 -3.00
C ASP A 110 -16.16 7.24 -2.63
N THR A 111 -16.25 5.97 -2.24
CA THR A 111 -15.09 5.16 -1.81
C THR A 111 -14.26 4.68 -2.99
N ASP A 112 -14.90 4.37 -4.12
CA ASP A 112 -14.26 3.95 -5.37
C ASP A 112 -13.35 5.03 -5.96
N GLY A 113 -13.71 6.31 -5.79
CA GLY A 113 -12.90 7.42 -6.26
C GLY A 113 -11.56 7.57 -5.55
N GLY A 114 -11.37 6.95 -4.39
CA GLY A 114 -10.07 6.85 -3.71
C GLY A 114 -9.35 5.53 -3.94
N LEU A 115 -10.10 4.45 -4.23
CA LEU A 115 -9.58 3.08 -4.31
C LEU A 115 -8.42 2.96 -5.31
N LYS A 116 -8.60 3.34 -6.57
CA LYS A 116 -7.61 3.02 -7.62
C LYS A 116 -6.25 3.65 -7.34
N ILE A 117 -6.20 4.93 -7.00
CA ILE A 117 -4.92 5.60 -6.71
C ILE A 117 -4.28 5.08 -5.41
N ALA A 118 -5.07 4.69 -4.41
CA ALA A 118 -4.55 4.12 -3.17
C ALA A 118 -3.92 2.74 -3.42
N GLN A 119 -4.61 1.87 -4.17
CA GLN A 119 -4.10 0.57 -4.58
C GLN A 119 -2.83 0.71 -5.44
N ASP A 120 -2.84 1.57 -6.46
CA ASP A 120 -1.68 1.80 -7.32
C ASP A 120 -0.47 2.29 -6.51
N ALA A 121 -0.68 3.23 -5.58
CA ALA A 121 0.38 3.75 -4.72
C ALA A 121 0.94 2.69 -3.77
N LEU A 122 0.07 1.88 -3.18
CA LEU A 122 0.46 0.82 -2.26
C LEU A 122 1.23 -0.30 -2.97
N CYS A 123 0.71 -0.78 -4.10
CA CYS A 123 1.35 -1.81 -4.91
C CYS A 123 2.70 -1.33 -5.46
N GLU A 124 2.78 -0.11 -5.99
CA GLU A 124 4.05 0.47 -6.47
C GLU A 124 5.07 0.60 -5.33
N GLY A 125 4.67 1.13 -4.18
CA GLY A 125 5.57 1.29 -3.03
C GLY A 125 6.08 -0.03 -2.43
N LEU A 126 5.32 -1.12 -2.61
CA LEU A 126 5.71 -2.47 -2.17
C LEU A 126 6.38 -3.31 -3.27
N GLY A 127 6.43 -2.82 -4.52
CA GLY A 127 6.92 -3.59 -5.66
C GLY A 127 6.04 -4.79 -6.00
N LEU A 128 4.72 -4.64 -5.88
CA LEU A 128 3.70 -5.65 -6.15
C LEU A 128 2.94 -5.34 -7.43
N ASN A 129 2.44 -6.39 -8.09
CA ASN A 129 1.48 -6.25 -9.17
C ASN A 129 0.06 -6.17 -8.58
N ASP A 130 -0.75 -5.22 -9.04
CA ASP A 130 -2.11 -4.98 -8.54
C ASP A 130 -3.07 -6.14 -8.89
N ASN A 131 -2.74 -6.93 -9.91
CA ASN A 131 -3.49 -8.15 -10.29
C ASN A 131 -3.50 -9.25 -9.22
N ARG A 132 -2.65 -9.16 -8.20
CA ARG A 132 -2.62 -10.07 -7.06
C ARG A 132 -3.71 -9.79 -6.04
N VAL A 133 -4.30 -8.59 -6.05
CA VAL A 133 -5.40 -8.23 -5.16
C VAL A 133 -6.68 -8.90 -5.68
N VAL A 134 -7.11 -9.95 -4.99
CA VAL A 134 -8.29 -10.76 -5.36
C VAL A 134 -9.51 -10.43 -4.51
N GLU A 135 -9.31 -9.76 -3.38
CA GLU A 135 -10.35 -9.35 -2.44
C GLU A 135 -10.15 -7.88 -2.09
N THR A 136 -11.23 -7.09 -2.12
CA THR A 136 -11.18 -5.66 -1.77
C THR A 136 -12.38 -5.29 -0.92
N HIS A 137 -12.13 -4.81 0.29
CA HIS A 137 -13.14 -4.32 1.22
C HIS A 137 -13.04 -2.81 1.34
N LEU A 138 -14.15 -2.12 1.08
CA LEU A 138 -14.24 -0.67 1.19
C LEU A 138 -15.25 -0.30 2.28
N TYR A 139 -14.80 0.50 3.24
CA TYR A 139 -15.63 1.01 4.31
C TYR A 139 -15.66 2.53 4.27
N LYS A 140 -16.83 3.10 4.50
CA LYS A 140 -17.05 4.54 4.55
C LYS A 140 -17.46 4.95 5.95
N HIS A 141 -16.69 5.86 6.51
CA HIS A 141 -16.89 6.46 7.83
C HIS A 141 -16.87 7.98 7.70
N GLN A 142 -17.40 8.66 8.71
CA GLN A 142 -17.28 10.10 8.85
C GLN A 142 -16.46 10.42 10.10
N ASP A 143 -15.40 11.20 9.91
CA ASP A 143 -14.61 11.80 10.97
C ASP A 143 -14.26 13.22 10.52
N ARG A 144 -14.97 14.19 11.07
CA ARG A 144 -14.84 15.61 10.68
C ARG A 144 -13.49 16.18 11.09
N ASP A 145 -13.01 15.74 12.25
CA ASP A 145 -11.89 16.37 12.94
C ASP A 145 -10.57 15.68 12.59
N ASN A 146 -10.60 14.40 12.18
CA ASN A 146 -9.44 13.63 11.76
C ASN A 146 -9.68 12.83 10.46
N PRO A 147 -9.85 13.51 9.31
CA PRO A 147 -10.09 12.84 8.03
C PRO A 147 -8.85 12.08 7.56
N ARG A 148 -9.02 10.78 7.31
CA ARG A 148 -7.92 9.86 7.01
C ARG A 148 -8.39 8.65 6.22
N MET A 149 -7.44 7.84 5.80
CA MET A 149 -7.64 6.54 5.19
C MET A 149 -6.80 5.54 5.97
N GLU A 150 -7.44 4.53 6.55
CA GLU A 150 -6.74 3.40 7.16
C GLU A 150 -6.74 2.27 6.13
N ILE A 151 -5.56 1.80 5.75
CA ILE A 151 -5.38 0.78 4.71
C ILE A 151 -4.66 -0.42 5.30
N ARG A 152 -5.15 -1.61 4.98
CA ARG A 152 -4.50 -2.88 5.30
C ARG A 152 -4.39 -3.72 4.05
N LEU A 153 -3.17 -4.18 3.75
CA LEU A 153 -2.90 -5.20 2.75
C LEU A 153 -2.42 -6.45 3.45
N SER A 154 -3.01 -7.60 3.14
CA SER A 154 -2.59 -8.89 3.68
C SER A 154 -2.69 -9.99 2.65
N VAL A 155 -2.14 -11.16 2.99
CA VAL A 155 -2.52 -12.42 2.33
C VAL A 155 -4.03 -12.60 2.42
N ALA A 156 -4.66 -13.01 1.31
CA ALA A 156 -6.08 -13.31 1.24
C ALA A 156 -6.38 -14.66 1.93
N PRO A 157 -7.54 -14.80 2.60
CA PRO A 157 -7.95 -16.09 3.14
C PRO A 157 -8.18 -17.09 2.01
N SER A 158 -7.52 -18.26 2.09
CA SER A 158 -7.58 -19.31 1.07
C SER A 158 -8.98 -19.94 0.98
N THR A 159 -9.83 -19.45 0.08
CA THR A 159 -11.13 -20.08 -0.28
C THR A 159 -11.03 -20.96 -1.53
N ALA A 160 -9.93 -20.91 -2.28
CA ALA A 160 -9.64 -21.70 -3.47
C ALA A 160 -8.11 -21.98 -3.57
N PRO A 161 -7.63 -22.95 -4.39
CA PRO A 161 -6.20 -23.09 -4.65
C PRO A 161 -5.67 -21.77 -5.21
N ASP A 162 -4.78 -21.12 -4.44
CA ASP A 162 -4.24 -19.82 -4.79
C ASP A 162 -3.41 -19.94 -6.08
N PRO A 163 -3.81 -19.28 -7.18
CA PRO A 163 -3.13 -19.41 -8.47
C PRO A 163 -1.71 -18.85 -8.45
N PHE A 164 -1.34 -18.10 -7.40
CA PHE A 164 -0.03 -17.52 -7.24
C PHE A 164 0.86 -18.26 -6.24
N PHE A 165 0.32 -19.13 -5.38
CA PHE A 165 1.15 -20.01 -4.56
C PHE A 165 1.57 -21.25 -5.35
N PRO A 166 2.88 -21.55 -5.46
CA PRO A 166 3.31 -22.83 -5.99
C PRO A 166 2.85 -23.94 -5.04
N ALA A 167 2.17 -24.96 -5.58
CA ALA A 167 1.66 -26.11 -4.85
C ALA A 167 2.74 -26.93 -4.08
N SER A 168 4.02 -26.61 -4.24
CA SER A 168 5.15 -27.44 -3.81
C SER A 168 5.64 -27.22 -2.37
N LEU A 169 5.15 -26.20 -1.62
CA LEU A 169 5.52 -26.06 -0.20
C LEU A 169 4.66 -26.86 0.78
N LYS A 170 3.57 -27.50 0.32
CA LYS A 170 2.76 -28.39 1.19
C LYS A 170 3.50 -29.68 1.61
N ALA A 171 4.62 -30.02 0.96
CA ALA A 171 5.29 -31.31 1.15
C ALA A 171 6.41 -31.34 2.22
N GLN A 172 6.82 -30.22 2.81
CA GLN A 172 7.98 -30.20 3.74
C GLN A 172 7.62 -30.13 5.24
N VAL A 173 6.35 -29.96 5.61
CA VAL A 173 5.91 -29.91 7.03
C VAL A 173 5.36 -31.26 7.52
N ALA A 174 5.12 -32.23 6.63
CA ALA A 174 4.43 -33.48 6.97
C ALA A 174 5.33 -34.72 7.14
N VAL A 175 6.65 -34.56 7.30
CA VAL A 175 7.55 -35.69 7.60
C VAL A 175 8.51 -35.32 8.72
N ILE A 176 7.97 -35.22 9.94
CA ILE A 176 8.76 -35.48 11.15
C ILE A 176 8.53 -36.96 11.47
N PRO A 177 9.53 -37.85 11.32
CA PRO A 177 9.38 -39.23 11.76
C PRO A 177 9.29 -39.24 13.30
N LYS A 178 8.18 -39.81 13.79
CA LYS A 178 7.98 -40.13 15.21
C LYS A 178 9.10 -41.07 15.66
N PRO A 179 9.83 -40.80 16.76
CA PRO A 179 10.82 -41.75 17.26
C PRO A 179 10.10 -43.02 17.76
N PRO A 180 10.71 -44.21 17.61
CA PRO A 180 10.11 -45.44 18.07
C PRO A 180 9.95 -45.42 19.59
N ILE A 181 8.76 -45.78 20.05
CA ILE A 181 8.48 -46.05 21.47
C ILE A 181 9.15 -47.40 21.78
N ASP A 182 10.18 -47.37 22.61
CA ASP A 182 10.83 -48.56 23.16
C ASP A 182 9.89 -49.20 24.18
N ASN A 183 9.20 -50.26 23.76
CA ASN A 183 8.45 -51.13 24.65
C ASN A 183 9.43 -52.14 25.27
N GLY A 184 10.21 -51.69 26.25
CA GLY A 184 10.94 -52.56 27.16
C GLY A 184 10.00 -53.14 28.21
N GLN A 185 9.33 -54.24 27.87
CA GLN A 185 8.77 -55.19 28.85
C GLN A 185 9.73 -56.37 29.02
N ASP A 186 9.76 -56.89 30.25
CA ASP A 186 10.28 -58.18 30.71
C ASP A 186 11.73 -58.24 31.23
N ARG A 187 11.93 -57.97 32.52
CA ARG A 187 11.97 -59.00 33.60
C ARG A 187 12.36 -58.42 34.96
#